data_AF-A0A661HF17-F1
#
_entry.id   AF-A0A661HF17-F1
#
_cell.length_a   1.000
_cell.length_b   1.000
_cell.length_c   1.000
_cell.angle_alpha   90.00
_cell.angle_beta   90.00
_cell.angle_gamma   90.00
#
_symmetry.space_group_name_H-M   'P 1'
#
loop_
_entity.id
_entity.type
_entity.pdbx_description
1 polymer ?
#
loop_
_entity_poly.entity_id
_entity_poly.type
_entity_poly.pdbx_seq_one_letter_code
_entity_poly.pdbx_strand_id
1 'polypeptide(L)'
;MRQTILRTSFLALALLLTACSSGPQPQPQTFQEPAFTTERIVPEGFEPPSEVYDPWEGMNKRIYNFNYHFDQKVFLPVVRGYNFILPGFARTGVHNFFNNFRDVRTMVNSILQAAPKKFFQSTGRVLVNSTVGLLG
;
A
#
# COMPACT_ATOMS: atom_id res chain seq x y z
N MET A 1 -19.14 57.76 -26.05
CA MET A 1 -18.32 56.52 -26.10
C MET A 1 -17.99 55.95 -24.72
N ARG A 2 -17.49 56.72 -23.75
CA ARG A 2 -17.11 56.17 -22.42
C ARG A 2 -18.29 55.58 -21.61
N GLN A 3 -19.47 56.21 -21.67
CA GLN A 3 -20.70 55.75 -21.00
C GLN A 3 -21.32 54.50 -21.64
N THR A 4 -21.19 54.34 -22.97
CA THR A 4 -21.69 53.17 -23.70
C THR A 4 -20.82 51.95 -23.44
N ILE A 5 -19.49 52.13 -23.38
CA ILE A 5 -18.53 51.07 -23.04
C ILE A 5 -18.75 50.57 -21.60
N LEU A 6 -18.98 51.47 -20.64
CA LEU A 6 -19.21 51.10 -19.24
C LEU A 6 -20.51 50.29 -19.07
N ARG A 7 -21.57 50.65 -19.80
CA ARG A 7 -22.85 49.93 -19.79
C ARG A 7 -22.74 48.55 -20.44
N THR A 8 -22.04 48.42 -21.57
CA THR A 8 -21.83 47.13 -22.23
C THR A 8 -20.92 46.21 -21.41
N SER A 9 -19.89 46.75 -20.74
CA SER A 9 -19.05 45.96 -19.83
C SER A 9 -19.83 45.47 -18.61
N PHE A 10 -20.72 46.28 -18.04
CA PHE A 10 -21.53 45.86 -16.90
C PHE A 10 -22.52 44.76 -17.29
N LEU A 11 -23.12 44.85 -18.48
CA LEU A 11 -24.06 43.84 -19.00
C LEU A 11 -23.34 42.53 -19.37
N ALA A 12 -22.12 42.60 -19.92
CA ALA A 12 -21.30 41.44 -20.20
C ALA A 12 -20.81 40.75 -18.91
N LEU A 13 -20.42 41.53 -17.90
CA LEU A 13 -20.01 41.02 -16.59
C LEU A 13 -21.19 40.34 -15.87
N ALA A 14 -22.39 40.91 -15.95
CA ALA A 14 -23.61 40.30 -15.41
C ALA A 14 -23.95 38.98 -16.12
N LEU A 15 -23.79 38.88 -17.44
CA LEU A 15 -24.01 37.64 -18.21
C LEU A 15 -23.01 36.53 -17.84
N LEU A 16 -21.76 36.90 -17.54
CA LEU A 16 -20.72 35.94 -17.13
C LEU A 16 -20.93 35.41 -15.71
N LEU A 17 -21.59 36.17 -14.84
CA LEU A 17 -21.86 35.80 -13.45
C LEU A 17 -23.08 34.88 -13.28
N THR A 18 -23.95 34.77 -14.30
CA THR A 18 -25.16 33.91 -14.27
C THR A 18 -24.99 32.56 -14.96
N ALA A 19 -23.76 32.16 -15.33
CA ALA A 19 -23.49 30.82 -15.82
C ALA A 19 -23.53 29.82 -14.65
N CYS A 20 -24.74 29.44 -14.25
CA CYS A 20 -24.99 28.43 -13.22
C CYS A 20 -24.36 27.09 -13.62
N SER A 21 -23.42 26.62 -12.79
CA SER A 21 -22.91 25.25 -12.79
C SER A 21 -24.01 24.28 -12.38
N SER A 22 -24.90 23.91 -13.31
CA SER A 22 -25.72 22.70 -13.14
C SER A 22 -24.88 21.51 -13.58
N GLY A 23 -24.01 21.03 -12.68
CA GLY A 23 -23.39 19.72 -12.87
C GLY A 23 -24.48 18.63 -12.99
N PRO A 24 -24.26 17.58 -13.79
CA PRO A 24 -25.20 16.46 -13.85
C PRO A 24 -25.42 15.92 -12.43
N GLN A 25 -26.69 15.73 -12.06
CA GLN A 25 -27.06 15.04 -10.82
C GLN A 25 -26.35 13.68 -10.80
N PRO A 26 -25.71 13.26 -9.70
CA PRO A 26 -25.19 11.92 -9.57
C PRO A 26 -26.35 10.94 -9.83
N GLN A 27 -26.25 10.18 -10.92
CA GLN A 27 -27.21 9.11 -11.16
C GLN A 27 -27.17 8.19 -9.94
N PRO A 28 -28.31 7.79 -9.36
CA PRO A 28 -28.34 6.79 -8.30
C PRO A 28 -27.62 5.57 -8.86
N GLN A 29 -26.41 5.29 -8.36
CA GLN A 29 -25.71 4.09 -8.77
C GLN A 29 -26.59 2.94 -8.30
N THR A 30 -27.19 2.22 -9.24
CA THR A 30 -27.80 0.94 -8.93
C THR A 30 -26.64 0.03 -8.61
N PHE A 31 -26.26 -0.03 -7.34
CA PHE A 31 -25.28 -0.98 -6.87
C PHE A 31 -25.86 -2.35 -7.20
N GLN A 32 -25.26 -3.03 -8.17
CA GLN A 32 -25.54 -4.44 -8.37
C GLN A 32 -25.22 -5.12 -7.04
N GLU A 33 -26.21 -5.80 -6.48
CA GLU A 33 -25.95 -6.57 -5.29
C GLU A 33 -24.82 -7.54 -5.60
N PRO A 34 -23.80 -7.60 -4.73
CA PRO A 34 -22.67 -8.46 -4.98
C PRO A 34 -23.18 -9.89 -5.15
N ALA A 35 -22.63 -10.62 -6.13
CA ALA A 35 -22.98 -12.02 -6.38
C ALA A 35 -22.76 -12.94 -5.16
N PHE A 36 -22.06 -12.44 -4.14
CA PHE A 36 -21.85 -13.07 -2.85
C PHE A 36 -22.25 -12.08 -1.75
N THR A 37 -23.15 -12.50 -0.87
CA THR A 37 -23.49 -11.75 0.34
C THR A 37 -22.31 -11.74 1.32
N THR A 38 -22.22 -10.71 2.16
CA THR A 38 -21.17 -10.57 3.18
C THR A 38 -21.08 -11.81 4.06
N GLU A 39 -22.21 -12.41 4.42
CA GLU A 39 -22.32 -13.66 5.19
C GLU A 39 -21.59 -14.86 4.57
N ARG A 40 -21.43 -14.91 3.24
CA ARG A 40 -20.72 -16.01 2.56
C ARG A 40 -19.19 -15.82 2.55
N ILE A 41 -18.73 -14.58 2.59
CA ILE A 41 -17.30 -14.22 2.51
C ILE A 41 -16.70 -14.15 3.92
N VAL A 42 -17.51 -13.69 4.87
CA VAL A 42 -17.11 -13.38 6.22
C VAL A 42 -17.36 -14.62 7.10
N PRO A 43 -16.32 -15.31 7.58
CA PRO A 43 -16.51 -16.47 8.45
C PRO A 43 -17.22 -16.07 9.75
N GLU A 44 -18.03 -16.98 10.29
CA GLU A 44 -18.71 -16.79 11.57
C GLU A 44 -17.67 -16.50 12.66
N GLY A 45 -17.74 -15.31 13.28
CA GLY A 45 -16.72 -14.82 14.23
C GLY A 45 -15.72 -13.79 13.66
N PHE A 46 -15.96 -13.24 12.47
CA PHE A 46 -15.23 -12.09 11.99
C PHE A 46 -15.67 -10.81 12.72
N GLU A 47 -14.80 -10.33 13.59
CA GLU A 47 -14.88 -8.99 14.15
C GLU A 47 -14.37 -8.00 13.10
N PRO A 48 -15.19 -7.04 12.64
CA PRO A 48 -14.69 -6.01 11.73
C PRO A 48 -13.52 -5.27 12.40
N PRO A 49 -12.51 -4.81 11.65
CA PRO A 49 -11.33 -4.15 12.23
C PRO A 49 -11.66 -2.93 13.11
N SER A 50 -12.84 -2.33 12.93
CA SER A 50 -13.38 -1.25 13.75
C SER A 50 -13.82 -1.68 15.16
N GLU A 51 -14.01 -2.98 15.39
CA GLU A 51 -14.43 -3.58 16.67
C GLU A 51 -13.24 -4.23 17.42
N VAL A 52 -12.06 -4.33 16.81
CA VAL A 52 -10.85 -4.80 17.48
C VAL A 52 -10.41 -3.77 18.53
N TYR A 53 -10.43 -4.16 19.80
CA TYR A 53 -10.00 -3.31 20.91
C TYR A 53 -8.51 -2.95 20.81
N ASP A 54 -8.21 -1.71 20.39
CA ASP A 54 -6.86 -1.13 20.37
C ASP A 54 -6.80 0.12 21.28
N PRO A 55 -6.31 0.00 22.53
CA PRO A 55 -6.15 1.14 23.44
C PRO A 55 -5.27 2.27 22.89
N TRP A 56 -4.39 1.98 21.94
CA TRP A 56 -3.42 2.91 21.38
C TRP A 56 -3.78 3.35 19.96
N GLU A 57 -5.03 3.16 19.54
CA GLU A 57 -5.51 3.49 18.20
C GLU A 57 -5.16 4.92 17.78
N GLY A 58 -5.36 5.91 18.66
CA GLY A 58 -5.06 7.31 18.37
C GLY A 58 -3.58 7.56 18.08
N MET A 59 -2.67 6.87 18.78
CA MET A 59 -1.24 6.96 18.53
C MET A 59 -0.87 6.21 17.24
N ASN A 60 -1.37 4.99 17.07
CA ASN A 60 -1.11 4.14 15.92
C ASN A 60 -1.54 4.82 14.62
N LYS A 61 -2.73 5.44 14.58
CA LYS A 61 -3.23 6.20 13.43
C LYS A 61 -2.37 7.42 13.09
N ARG A 62 -1.86 8.13 14.10
CA ARG A 62 -0.97 9.29 13.88
C ARG A 62 0.39 8.88 13.32
N ILE A 63 0.99 7.83 13.87
CA ILE A 63 2.24 7.25 13.36
C ILE A 63 2.03 6.71 11.95
N TYR A 64 0.91 6.04 11.71
CA TYR A 64 0.54 5.57 10.38
C TYR A 64 0.45 6.72 9.37
N ASN A 65 -0.26 7.80 9.69
CA ASN A 65 -0.37 8.97 8.80
C ASN A 65 1.00 9.60 8.51
N PHE A 66 1.87 9.68 9.51
CA PHE A 66 3.25 10.12 9.30
C PHE A 66 4.00 9.18 8.35
N ASN A 67 3.99 7.87 8.61
CA ASN A 67 4.66 6.86 7.80
C ASN A 67 4.13 6.86 6.36
N TYR A 68 2.82 7.04 6.16
CA TYR A 68 2.19 7.12 4.84
C TYR A 68 2.74 8.30 4.03
N HIS A 69 2.79 9.49 4.62
CA HIS A 69 3.34 10.66 3.92
C HIS A 69 4.86 10.57 3.72
N PHE A 70 5.57 9.98 4.68
CA PHE A 70 7.00 9.74 4.56
C PHE A 70 7.31 8.74 3.45
N ASP A 71 6.56 7.65 3.35
CA ASP A 71 6.69 6.66 2.30
C ASP A 71 6.48 7.28 0.92
N GLN A 72 5.42 8.07 0.76
CA GLN A 72 5.13 8.76 -0.50
C GLN A 72 6.22 9.72 -0.95
N LYS A 73 6.80 10.47 -0.02
CA LYS A 73 7.75 11.54 -0.33
C LYS A 73 9.20 11.07 -0.36
N VAL A 74 9.53 9.98 0.33
CA VAL A 74 10.92 9.52 0.52
C VAL A 74 11.10 8.10 0.01
N PHE A 75 10.43 7.11 0.59
CA PHE A 75 10.70 5.71 0.24
C PHE A 75 10.27 5.34 -1.18
N LEU A 76 9.08 5.75 -1.64
CA LEU A 76 8.64 5.45 -3.01
C LEU A 76 9.60 6.01 -4.07
N PRO A 77 10.04 7.28 -4.02
CA PRO A 77 11.09 7.79 -4.91
C PRO A 77 12.39 6.99 -4.84
N VAL A 78 12.86 6.64 -3.63
CA VAL A 78 14.09 5.85 -3.44
C VAL A 78 13.96 4.46 -4.07
N VAL A 79 12.84 3.77 -3.85
CA VAL A 79 12.56 2.44 -4.43
C VAL A 79 12.46 2.52 -5.95
N ARG A 80 11.84 3.58 -6.50
CA ARG A 80 11.84 3.81 -7.95
C ARG A 80 13.25 4.00 -8.49
N GLY A 81 14.09 4.77 -7.79
CA GLY A 81 15.51 4.94 -8.14
C GLY A 81 16.28 3.62 -8.11
N TYR A 82 16.11 2.82 -7.06
CA TYR A 82 16.69 1.48 -6.95
C TYR A 82 16.27 0.57 -8.12
N ASN A 83 14.97 0.56 -8.46
CA ASN A 83 14.43 -0.23 -9.57
C ASN A 83 14.89 0.25 -10.94
N PHE A 84 15.16 1.55 -11.09
CA PHE A 84 15.67 2.14 -12.32
C PHE A 84 17.16 1.84 -12.54
N ILE A 85 17.96 1.93 -11.48
CA ILE A 85 19.42 1.76 -11.54
C ILE A 85 19.80 0.27 -11.65
N LEU A 86 19.14 -0.61 -10.90
CA LEU A 86 19.52 -2.02 -10.82
C LEU A 86 18.70 -2.92 -11.76
N PRO A 87 19.37 -3.72 -12.60
CA PRO A 87 18.69 -4.69 -13.46
C PRO A 87 18.01 -5.80 -12.64
N GLY A 88 17.05 -6.49 -13.25
CA GLY A 88 16.24 -7.52 -12.59
C GLY A 88 17.05 -8.57 -11.83
N PHE A 89 18.11 -9.11 -12.45
CA PHE A 89 18.95 -10.14 -11.83
C PHE A 89 19.67 -9.67 -10.56
N ALA A 90 20.14 -8.41 -10.52
CA ALA A 90 20.82 -7.86 -9.35
C ALA A 90 19.83 -7.67 -8.19
N ARG A 91 18.60 -7.21 -8.49
CA ARG A 91 17.53 -7.10 -7.50
C ARG A 91 17.13 -8.47 -6.94
N THR A 92 17.02 -9.48 -7.81
CA THR A 92 16.77 -10.87 -7.39
C THR A 92 17.90 -11.40 -6.50
N GLY A 93 19.18 -11.13 -6.85
CA GLY A 93 20.31 -11.54 -6.01
C GLY A 93 20.25 -10.94 -4.60
N VAL A 94 19.95 -9.63 -4.49
CA VAL A 94 19.75 -8.97 -3.19
C VAL A 94 18.57 -9.59 -2.43
N HIS A 95 17.46 -9.86 -3.10
CA HIS A 95 16.30 -10.51 -2.50
C HIS A 95 16.63 -11.91 -1.97
N ASN A 96 17.35 -12.72 -2.75
CA ASN A 96 17.78 -14.06 -2.37
C ASN A 96 18.71 -14.03 -1.15
N PHE A 97 19.66 -13.08 -1.12
CA PHE A 97 20.56 -12.91 0.02
C PHE A 97 19.80 -12.68 1.34
N PHE A 98 18.85 -11.74 1.35
CA PHE A 98 18.06 -11.47 2.56
C PHE A 98 17.13 -12.62 2.94
N ASN A 99 16.60 -13.36 1.95
CA ASN A 99 15.83 -14.58 2.21
C ASN A 99 16.69 -15.66 2.84
N ASN A 100 17.90 -15.89 2.32
CA ASN A 100 18.87 -16.84 2.88
C ASN A 100 19.24 -16.46 4.33
N PHE A 101 19.45 -15.16 4.60
CA PHE A 101 19.69 -14.68 5.96
C PHE A 101 18.50 -14.92 6.91
N ARG A 102 17.26 -14.77 6.41
CA ARG A 102 16.06 -15.09 7.19
C ARG A 102 15.96 -16.59 7.51
N ASP A 103 16.46 -17.45 6.62
CA ASP A 103 16.51 -18.89 6.86
C ASP A 103 17.51 -19.24 7.98
N VAL A 104 18.60 -18.48 8.16
CA VAL A 104 19.48 -18.61 9.33
C VAL A 104 18.72 -18.34 10.63
N ARG A 105 17.91 -17.29 10.68
CA ARG A 105 17.06 -17.02 11.86
C ARG A 105 16.06 -18.14 12.10
N THR A 106 15.48 -18.69 11.04
CA THR A 106 14.54 -19.82 11.12
C THR A 106 15.22 -21.09 11.62
N MET A 107 16.46 -21.35 11.21
CA MET A 107 17.30 -22.43 11.69
C MET A 107 17.52 -22.31 13.21
N VAL A 108 17.96 -21.14 13.69
CA VAL A 108 18.16 -20.87 15.12
C VAL A 108 16.86 -21.06 15.91
N ASN A 109 15.75 -20.49 15.45
CA ASN A 109 14.46 -20.67 16.11
C ASN A 109 14.00 -22.14 16.12
N SER A 110 14.29 -22.91 15.07
CA SER A 110 13.94 -24.33 15.01
C SER A 110 14.74 -25.17 16.01
N ILE A 111 15.99 -24.79 16.29
CA ILE A 111 16.78 -25.38 17.38
C ILE A 111 16.10 -25.07 18.72
N LEU A 112 15.76 -23.80 18.97
CA LEU A 112 15.11 -23.38 20.23
C LEU A 112 13.74 -24.04 20.43
N GLN A 113 13.01 -24.33 19.35
CA GLN A 113 11.72 -25.03 19.38
C GLN A 113 11.85 -26.56 19.39
N ALA A 114 13.08 -27.11 19.45
CA ALA A 114 13.34 -28.55 19.34
C ALA A 114 12.63 -29.20 18.15
N ALA A 115 12.62 -28.52 16.99
CA ALA A 115 11.92 -28.92 15.78
C ALA A 115 12.89 -29.46 14.71
N PRO A 116 13.34 -30.73 14.81
CA PRO A 116 14.43 -31.27 14.00
C PRO A 116 14.14 -31.23 12.50
N LYS A 117 12.91 -31.56 12.08
CA LYS A 117 12.51 -31.51 10.66
C LYS A 117 12.68 -30.12 10.05
N LYS A 118 12.20 -29.08 10.75
CA LYS A 118 12.30 -27.68 10.28
C LYS A 118 13.73 -27.18 10.31
N PHE A 119 14.51 -27.59 11.31
CA PHE A 119 15.93 -27.31 11.39
C PHE A 119 16.67 -27.85 10.17
N PHE A 120 16.62 -29.16 9.89
CA PHE A 120 17.35 -29.76 8.77
C PHE A 120 16.93 -29.17 7.41
N GLN A 121 15.64 -28.87 7.22
CA GLN A 121 15.16 -28.20 6.00
C GLN A 121 15.75 -26.80 5.84
N SER A 122 15.76 -25.99 6.90
CA SER A 122 16.29 -24.62 6.87
C SER A 122 17.81 -24.64 6.70
N THR A 123 18.51 -25.53 7.42
CA THR A 123 19.96 -25.72 7.30
C THR A 123 20.35 -26.15 5.89
N GLY A 124 19.64 -27.10 5.29
CA GLY A 124 19.91 -27.53 3.91
C GLY A 124 19.80 -26.38 2.91
N ARG A 125 18.76 -25.53 3.02
CA ARG A 125 18.63 -24.33 2.19
C ARG A 125 19.77 -23.35 2.39
N VAL A 126 20.11 -23.05 3.65
CA VAL A 126 21.21 -22.12 3.97
C VAL A 126 22.53 -22.63 3.40
N LEU A 127 22.82 -23.93 3.56
CA LEU A 127 24.05 -24.52 3.03
C LEU A 127 24.11 -24.44 1.51
N VAL A 128 23.04 -24.84 0.81
CA VAL A 128 23.03 -24.85 -0.66
C VAL A 128 23.06 -23.43 -1.23
N ASN A 129 22.23 -22.52 -0.72
CA ASN A 129 22.17 -21.13 -1.19
C ASN A 129 23.48 -20.37 -0.86
N SER A 130 24.15 -20.69 0.26
CA SER A 130 25.40 -20.02 0.61
C SER A 130 26.62 -20.55 -0.16
N THR A 131 26.58 -21.80 -0.61
CA THR A 131 27.69 -22.43 -1.35
C THR A 131 27.50 -22.32 -2.86
N VAL A 132 26.43 -22.91 -3.39
CA VAL A 132 26.12 -22.93 -4.82
C VAL A 132 25.46 -21.63 -5.26
N GLY A 133 24.57 -21.08 -4.42
CA GLY A 133 23.84 -19.83 -4.70
C GLY A 133 24.62 -18.54 -4.41
N LEU A 134 25.91 -18.60 -4.05
CA LEU A 134 26.74 -17.43 -3.74
C LEU A 134 26.09 -16.47 -2.72
N LEU A 135 25.68 -17.02 -1.57
CA LEU A 135 24.96 -16.33 -0.48
C LEU A 135 23.46 -16.09 -0.74
N GLY A 136 22.91 -16.53 -1.88
CA GLY A 136 21.49 -16.38 -2.24
C GLY A 136 21.10 -17.13 -3.49
#